data_AF-A0AAW1FT33-F1
#
_entry.id   AF-A0AAW1FT33-F1
#
_cell.length_a   1.000
_cell.length_b   1.000
_cell.length_c   1.000
_cell.angle_alpha   90.00
_cell.angle_beta   90.00
_cell.angle_gamma   90.00
#
_symmetry.space_group_name_H-M   'P 1'
#
loop_
_entity.id
_entity.type
_entity.pdbx_description
1 polymer ?
#
loop_
_entity_poly.entity_id
_entity_poly.type
_entity_poly.pdbx_seq_one_letter_code
_entity_poly.pdbx_strand_id
1 'polypeptide(L)'
;MTREQDCLKPKCYPLDAVEVVGDRRKMAKLSSLMDNTSHPMQDALAALCSSFSRRLIPPRCVKERYRRSFLPAVRPHNQLCSQ
;
A
#
# COMPACT_ATOMS: atom_id res chain seq x y z
N MET A 1 -19.08 29.47 -49.86
CA MET A 1 -19.13 30.02 -48.48
C MET A 1 -19.95 29.07 -47.61
N THR A 2 -19.38 27.93 -47.18
CA THR A 2 -19.96 27.11 -46.11
C THR A 2 -18.79 26.55 -45.33
N ARG A 3 -18.35 27.31 -44.32
CA ARG A 3 -17.42 26.85 -43.30
C ARG A 3 -18.21 25.89 -42.42
N GLU A 4 -18.11 24.60 -42.71
CA GLU A 4 -18.46 23.55 -41.77
C GLU A 4 -17.52 23.72 -40.57
N GLN A 5 -18.00 24.43 -39.55
CA GLN A 5 -17.35 24.47 -38.26
C GLN A 5 -17.63 23.13 -37.61
N ASP A 6 -16.75 22.16 -37.87
CA ASP A 6 -16.61 21.01 -36.99
C ASP A 6 -16.10 21.54 -35.64
N CYS A 7 -17.05 21.92 -34.79
CA CYS A 7 -16.83 22.23 -33.39
C CYS A 7 -15.96 21.11 -32.81
N LEU A 8 -14.73 21.45 -32.41
CA LEU A 8 -13.84 20.59 -31.63
C LEU A 8 -14.61 20.11 -30.40
N LYS A 9 -15.25 18.94 -30.52
CA LYS A 9 -15.78 18.22 -29.37
C LYS A 9 -14.59 18.03 -28.43
N PRO A 10 -14.67 18.46 -27.16
CA PRO A 10 -13.63 18.13 -26.21
C PRO A 10 -13.49 16.61 -26.24
N LYS A 11 -12.27 16.12 -26.51
CA LYS A 11 -11.94 14.71 -26.36
C LYS A 11 -12.12 14.40 -24.87
N CYS A 12 -13.32 14.00 -24.49
CA CYS A 12 -13.59 13.42 -23.19
C CYS A 12 -12.90 12.06 -23.20
N TYR A 13 -11.64 12.03 -22.74
CA TYR A 13 -10.99 10.77 -22.44
C TYR A 13 -11.74 10.14 -21.28
N PRO A 14 -12.22 8.89 -21.41
CA PRO A 14 -12.79 8.20 -20.27
C PRO A 14 -11.69 8.10 -19.21
N LEU A 15 -11.92 8.76 -18.09
CA LEU A 15 -11.04 8.68 -16.93
C LEU A 15 -11.40 7.43 -16.14
N ASP A 16 -10.38 6.72 -15.68
CA ASP A 16 -10.57 5.61 -14.75
C ASP A 16 -11.19 6.11 -13.45
N ALA A 17 -12.00 5.26 -12.82
CA ALA A 17 -12.55 5.53 -11.49
C ALA A 17 -11.43 5.79 -10.46
N VAL A 18 -11.73 6.60 -9.45
CA VAL A 18 -10.77 7.03 -8.43
C VAL A 18 -10.20 5.83 -7.67
N GLU A 19 -11.02 4.80 -7.41
CA GLU A 19 -10.58 3.56 -6.78
C GLU A 19 -9.50 2.87 -7.60
N VAL A 20 -9.71 2.75 -8.92
CA VAL A 20 -8.78 2.09 -9.85
C VAL A 20 -7.46 2.86 -9.93
N VAL A 21 -7.51 4.18 -10.06
CA VAL A 21 -6.31 5.03 -10.06
C VAL A 21 -5.59 4.95 -8.72
N GLY A 22 -6.35 4.94 -7.62
CA GLY A 22 -5.83 4.80 -6.27
C GLY A 22 -5.09 3.49 -6.07
N ASP A 23 -5.67 2.37 -6.49
CA ASP A 23 -5.06 1.05 -6.37
C ASP A 23 -3.83 0.93 -7.26
N ARG A 24 -3.90 1.40 -8.51
CA ARG A 24 -2.73 1.46 -9.40
C ARG A 24 -1.59 2.25 -8.78
N ARG A 25 -1.86 3.41 -8.18
CA ARG A 25 -0.85 4.25 -7.52
C ARG A 25 -0.29 3.60 -6.26
N LYS A 26 -1.13 2.97 -5.43
CA LYS A 26 -0.69 2.21 -4.25
C LYS A 26 0.26 1.09 -4.66
N MET A 27 -0.12 0.29 -5.66
CA MET A 27 0.71 -0.82 -6.15
C MET A 27 2.03 -0.31 -6.72
N ALA A 28 2.01 0.74 -7.57
CA ALA A 28 3.24 1.33 -8.10
C ALA A 28 4.20 1.81 -6.98
N LYS A 29 3.65 2.39 -5.91
CA LYS A 29 4.46 2.84 -4.77
C LYS A 29 5.02 1.66 -3.97
N LEU A 30 4.23 0.61 -3.75
CA LEU A 30 4.67 -0.60 -3.06
C LEU A 30 5.75 -1.34 -3.84
N SER A 31 5.56 -1.55 -5.15
CA SER A 31 6.58 -2.15 -6.03
C SER A 31 7.88 -1.36 -5.98
N SER A 32 7.81 -0.03 -6.13
CA SER A 32 9.01 0.81 -6.02
C SER A 32 9.74 0.61 -4.69
N LEU A 33 9.03 0.56 -3.56
CA LEU A 33 9.67 0.32 -2.26
C LEU A 33 10.33 -1.06 -2.17
N MET A 34 9.72 -2.10 -2.75
CA MET A 34 10.25 -3.46 -2.72
C MET A 34 11.42 -3.67 -3.68
N ASP A 35 11.41 -3.00 -4.83
CA ASP A 35 12.40 -3.18 -5.89
C ASP A 35 13.66 -2.33 -5.68
N ASN A 36 13.58 -1.27 -4.85
CA ASN A 36 14.70 -0.40 -4.53
C ASN A 36 15.59 -1.00 -3.43
N THR A 37 16.68 -1.67 -3.78
CA THR A 37 17.61 -2.30 -2.81
C THR A 37 18.41 -1.30 -1.96
N SER A 38 18.59 -0.06 -2.44
CA SER A 38 19.27 1.01 -1.69
C SER A 38 18.37 1.72 -0.67
N HIS A 39 17.10 1.33 -0.55
CA HIS A 39 16.16 2.01 0.32
C HIS A 39 16.43 1.66 1.79
N PRO A 40 16.44 2.62 2.74
CA PRO A 40 16.78 2.36 4.14
C PRO A 40 15.83 1.37 4.86
N MET A 41 14.65 1.12 4.30
CA MET A 41 13.67 0.17 4.82
C MET A 41 13.88 -1.27 4.31
N GLN A 42 14.79 -1.52 3.37
CA GLN A 42 15.00 -2.86 2.80
C GLN A 42 15.38 -3.89 3.86
N ASP A 43 16.25 -3.53 4.80
CA ASP A 43 16.64 -4.44 5.89
C ASP A 43 15.44 -4.84 6.75
N ALA A 44 14.53 -3.90 6.99
CA ALA A 44 13.29 -4.16 7.73
C ALA A 44 12.32 -5.06 6.93
N LEU A 45 12.22 -4.87 5.62
CA LEU A 45 11.41 -5.72 4.75
C LEU A 45 11.98 -7.14 4.66
N ALA A 46 13.30 -7.26 4.52
CA ALA A 46 14.00 -8.54 4.48
C ALA A 46 13.81 -9.34 5.78
N ALA A 47 13.87 -8.68 6.95
CA ALA A 47 13.62 -9.30 8.25
C ALA A 47 12.16 -9.79 8.41
N LEU A 48 11.21 -9.16 7.72
CA LEU A 48 9.81 -9.56 7.71
C LEU A 48 9.51 -10.60 6.62
N CYS A 49 10.37 -10.80 5.62
CA CYS A 49 10.14 -11.78 4.57
C CYS A 49 10.26 -13.22 5.09
N SER A 50 9.18 -13.99 4.98
CA SER A 50 9.22 -15.43 5.23
C SER A 50 10.03 -16.14 4.14
N SER A 51 11.03 -16.91 4.54
CA SER A 51 11.82 -17.75 3.62
C SER A 51 10.98 -18.83 2.93
N PHE A 52 9.97 -19.36 3.62
CA PHE A 52 9.12 -20.43 3.11
C PHE A 52 8.07 -19.93 2.11
N SER A 53 7.34 -18.87 2.46
CA SER A 53 6.18 -18.42 1.66
C SER A 53 6.45 -17.19 0.80
N ARG A 54 7.63 -16.55 0.93
CA ARG A 54 7.97 -15.27 0.28
C ARG A 54 6.97 -14.15 0.60
N ARG A 55 6.12 -14.32 1.63
CA ARG A 55 5.18 -13.31 2.10
C ARG A 55 5.78 -12.54 3.27
N LEU A 56 5.39 -11.26 3.40
CA LEU A 56 5.72 -10.46 4.57
C LEU A 56 4.99 -11.02 5.80
N ILE A 57 5.76 -11.28 6.85
CA ILE A 57 5.29 -11.71 8.17
C ILE A 57 4.77 -10.46 8.88
N PRO A 58 3.55 -10.51 9.45
CA PRO A 58 3.04 -9.42 10.27
C PRO A 58 4.01 -9.12 11.43
N PRO A 59 4.32 -7.84 11.70
CA PRO A 59 5.16 -7.49 12.83
C PRO A 59 4.60 -8.10 14.12
N ARG A 60 5.45 -8.72 14.94
CA ARG A 60 5.04 -9.25 16.25
C ARG A 60 4.38 -8.13 17.05
N CYS A 61 3.15 -8.35 17.52
CA CYS A 61 2.48 -7.37 18.37
C CYS A 61 3.11 -7.40 19.76
N VAL A 62 4.11 -6.54 19.97
CA VAL A 62 4.59 -6.23 21.32
C VAL A 62 3.50 -5.43 22.05
N LYS A 63 3.17 -5.80 23.29
CA LYS A 63 2.19 -5.08 24.13
C LYS A 63 2.52 -3.56 24.21
N GLU A 64 3.78 -3.19 24.00
CA GLU A 64 4.29 -1.82 23.92
C GLU A 64 3.62 -0.97 22.82
N ARG A 65 3.28 -1.56 21.65
CA ARG A 65 2.63 -0.83 20.54
C ARG A 65 1.23 -0.34 20.95
N TYR A 66 0.55 -1.12 21.79
CA TYR A 66 -0.73 -0.74 22.36
C TYR A 66 -0.58 0.34 23.43
N ARG A 67 0.46 0.24 24.27
CA ARG A 67 0.77 1.24 25.30
C ARG A 67 1.14 2.62 24.73
N ARG A 68 1.75 2.65 23.54
CA ARG A 68 2.22 3.88 22.88
C ARG A 68 1.28 4.41 21.78
N SER A 69 0.15 3.74 21.54
CA SER A 69 -0.87 4.25 20.60
C SER A 69 -2.02 4.87 21.36
N PHE A 70 -2.68 5.86 20.76
CA PHE A 70 -3.88 6.50 21.30
C PHE A 70 -5.13 5.60 21.25
N LEU A 71 -4.97 4.31 20.96
CA LEU A 71 -6.07 3.36 20.91
C LEU A 71 -6.37 2.85 22.33
N PRO A 72 -7.65 2.81 22.75
CA PRO A 72 -8.03 2.27 24.05
C PRO A 72 -7.66 0.80 24.14
N ALA A 73 -7.09 0.36 25.26
CA ALA A 73 -6.53 -0.98 25.51
C ALA A 73 -7.51 -2.16 25.27
N VAL A 74 -7.85 -2.45 24.02
CA VAL A 74 -8.60 -3.65 23.63
C VAL A 74 -7.60 -4.78 23.54
N ARG A 75 -7.79 -5.82 24.36
CA ARG A 75 -6.94 -7.01 24.33
C ARG A 75 -7.13 -7.71 22.97
N PRO A 76 -6.10 -7.79 22.11
CA PRO A 76 -6.21 -8.61 20.92
C PRO A 76 -6.27 -10.09 21.35
N HIS A 77 -7.27 -10.81 20.89
CA HIS A 77 -7.51 -12.24 21.14
C HIS A 77 -6.53 -13.18 20.39
N ASN A 78 -5.43 -12.64 19.85
CA ASN A 78 -4.40 -13.45 19.19
C ASN A 78 -3.45 -14.05 20.23
N GLN A 79 -3.69 -15.32 20.56
CA GLN A 79 -2.89 -16.12 21.50
C GLN A 79 -1.42 -16.31 21.08
N LEU A 80 -1.03 -15.87 19.88
CA LEU A 80 0.32 -15.98 19.32
C LEU A 80 1.34 -14.98 19.88
N CYS A 81 0.92 -13.98 20.67
CA CYS A 81 1.81 -12.97 21.26
C CYS A 81 2.38 -13.33 22.64
N SER A 82 2.24 -14.58 23.09
CA SER A 82 2.63 -15.03 24.43
C SER A 82 3.86 -15.94 24.47
N GLN A 83 4.73 -15.91 23.46
CA GLN A 83 6.03 -16.60 23.48
C GLN A 83 7.19 -15.64 23.18
#